data_AF-A0A3B9T1Y2-F1
#
_entry.id   AF-A0A3B9T1Y2-F1
#
_cell.length_a   1.000
_cell.length_b   1.000
_cell.length_c   1.000
_cell.angle_alpha   90.00
_cell.angle_beta   90.00
_cell.angle_gamma   90.00
#
_symmetry.space_group_name_H-M   'P 1'
#
loop_
_entity.id
_entity.type
_entity.pdbx_description
1 polymer ?
#
loop_
_entity_poly.entity_id
_entity_poly.type
_entity_poly.pdbx_seq_one_letter_code
_entity_poly.pdbx_strand_id
1 'polypeptide(L)' 'MSLCKAIQSGKEHRKPYGINKQVDVTCRNHGGCLYCLRSRTYRTQKELEKVRFGLQDSKSDADD' A
#
# COMPACT_ATOMS: atom_id res chain seq x y z
N MET A 1 13.51 -18.03 -22.75
CA MET A 1 12.08 -17.88 -23.11
C MET A 1 11.43 -16.92 -22.12
N SER A 2 10.84 -15.83 -22.59
CA SER A 2 10.11 -14.89 -21.71
C SER A 2 8.89 -15.58 -21.11
N LEU A 3 8.68 -15.42 -19.81
CA LEU A 3 7.58 -16.00 -19.03
C LEU A 3 6.21 -15.74 -19.69
N CYS A 4 5.99 -14.54 -20.23
CA CYS A 4 4.73 -14.18 -20.88
C CYS A 4 4.46 -15.00 -22.15
N LYS A 5 5.50 -15.34 -22.92
CA LYS A 5 5.36 -16.18 -24.12
C LYS A 5 5.00 -17.63 -23.76
N ALA A 6 5.56 -18.15 -22.67
CA ALA A 6 5.23 -19.49 -22.18
C ALA A 6 3.76 -19.58 -21.76
N ILE A 7 3.25 -18.54 -21.09
CA ILE A 7 1.85 -18.43 -20.66
C ILE A 7 0.90 -18.35 -21.87
N GLN A 8 1.21 -17.49 -22.86
CA GLN A 8 0.42 -17.41 -24.10
C GLN A 8 0.37 -18.73 -24.87
N SER A 9 1.47 -19.50 -24.86
CA SER A 9 1.54 -20.80 -25.53
C SER A 9 0.88 -21.96 -24.76
N GLY A 10 0.28 -21.70 -23.59
CA GLY A 10 -0.37 -22.71 -22.76
C GLY A 10 0.57 -23.67 -22.03
N LYS A 11 1.90 -23.48 -22.16
CA LYS A 11 2.94 -24.28 -21.46
C LYS A 11 3.11 -23.88 -20.00
N GLU A 12 2.58 -22.73 -19.61
CA GLU A 12 2.63 -22.19 -18.26
C GLU A 12 1.24 -21.67 -17.89
N HIS A 13 0.68 -22.17 -16.79
CA HIS A 13 -0.71 -21.87 -16.40
C HIS A 13 -0.84 -20.67 -15.45
N ARG A 14 0.29 -20.07 -15.05
CA ARG A 14 0.30 -18.81 -14.27
C ARG A 14 -0.33 -17.67 -15.07
N LYS A 15 -1.01 -16.75 -14.37
CA LYS A 15 -1.58 -15.55 -15.02
C LYS A 15 -0.45 -14.66 -15.57
N PRO A 16 -0.61 -14.08 -16.78
CA PRO A 16 0.33 -13.09 -17.30
C PRO A 16 0.51 -11.94 -16.32
N TYR A 17 1.73 -11.45 -16.19
CA TYR A 17 1.96 -10.16 -15.53
C TYR A 17 1.15 -9.08 -16.26
N GLY A 18 0.32 -8.34 -15.52
CA GLY A 18 -0.44 -7.20 -16.05
C GLY A 18 -1.96 -7.36 -16.16
N ILE A 19 -2.55 -8.51 -15.82
CA ILE A 19 -4.01 -8.70 -15.96
C ILE A 19 -4.80 -8.28 -14.71
N ASN A 20 -4.19 -8.10 -13.53
CA ASN A 20 -4.89 -7.59 -12.34
C ASN A 20 -3.97 -6.83 -11.36
N LYS A 21 -4.47 -5.69 -10.82
CA LYS A 21 -4.02 -4.85 -9.68
C LYS A 21 -2.52 -4.50 -9.52
N GLN A 22 -1.65 -4.90 -10.43
CA GLN A 22 -0.24 -4.51 -10.42
C GLN A 22 0.00 -3.61 -11.64
N VAL A 23 -0.49 -2.37 -11.55
CA VAL A 23 -0.29 -1.34 -12.59
C VAL A 23 1.18 -0.93 -12.67
N ASP A 24 1.89 -1.07 -11.55
CA ASP A 24 3.30 -0.69 -11.40
C ASP A 24 4.06 -1.74 -10.57
N VAL A 25 5.38 -1.83 -10.77
CA VAL A 25 6.28 -2.71 -10.03
C VAL A 25 6.25 -2.45 -8.52
N THR A 26 5.89 -1.23 -8.12
CA THR A 26 5.70 -0.84 -6.72
C THR A 26 4.33 -1.26 -6.16
N CYS A 27 3.36 -1.61 -7.01
CA CYS A 27 1.99 -1.99 -6.63
C CYS A 27 1.86 -3.49 -6.35
N ARG A 28 2.91 -4.09 -5.77
CA ARG A 28 2.94 -5.50 -5.33
C ARG A 28 2.63 -5.64 -3.85
N ASN A 29 2.36 -6.87 -3.40
CA ASN A 29 2.38 -7.16 -1.96
C ASN A 29 3.74 -6.75 -1.38
N HIS A 30 3.73 -5.97 -0.31
CA HIS A 30 4.92 -5.31 0.29
C HIS A 30 5.63 -4.28 -0.61
N GLY A 31 5.07 -3.93 -1.77
CA GLY A 31 5.61 -2.89 -2.64
C GLY A 31 5.35 -1.47 -2.13
N GLY A 32 6.02 -0.49 -2.74
CA GLY A 32 6.01 0.92 -2.33
C GLY A 32 4.88 1.79 -2.89
N CYS A 33 3.90 1.24 -3.62
CA CYS A 33 2.80 2.03 -4.19
C CYS A 33 2.10 2.86 -3.11
N LEU A 34 2.09 4.19 -3.25
CA LEU A 34 1.56 5.13 -2.26
C LEU A 34 0.09 4.88 -1.96
N TYR A 35 -0.72 4.60 -2.99
CA TYR A 35 -2.15 4.30 -2.81
C TYR A 35 -2.33 3.05 -1.93
N CYS A 36 -1.65 1.96 -2.27
CA CYS A 36 -1.70 0.72 -1.50
C CYS A 36 -1.06 0.85 -0.11
N LEU A 37 -0.03 1.68 0.03
CA LEU A 37 0.64 1.96 1.30
C LEU A 37 -0.33 2.69 2.25
N ARG A 38 -0.99 3.76 1.77
CA ARG A 38 -1.97 4.53 2.55
C ARG A 38 -3.11 3.66 3.08
N SER A 39 -3.61 2.74 2.26
CA SER A 39 -4.64 1.78 2.71
C SER A 39 -4.11 0.82 3.78
N ARG A 40 -2.87 0.33 3.64
CA ARG A 40 -2.24 -0.59 4.62
C ARG A 40 -1.96 0.08 5.96
N THR A 41 -1.54 1.35 5.95
CA THR A 41 -1.19 2.09 7.16
C THR A 41 -2.35 2.88 7.77
N TYR A 42 -3.55 2.82 7.18
CA TYR A 42 -4.71 3.64 7.58
C TYR A 42 -5.01 3.57 9.08
N ARG A 43 -5.04 2.36 9.66
CA ARG A 43 -5.38 2.18 11.08
C ARG A 43 -4.34 2.84 11.99
N THR A 44 -3.06 2.61 11.72
CA THR A 44 -1.95 3.21 12.45
C THR A 44 -1.96 4.73 12.33
N GLN A 45 -2.17 5.26 11.12
CA GLN A 45 -2.27 6.71 10.91
C GLN A 45 -3.44 7.33 11.68
N LYS A 46 -4.60 6.67 11.70
CA LYS A 46 -5.77 7.12 12.46
C LYS A 46 -5.52 7.13 13.98
N GLU A 47 -4.78 6.15 14.50
CA GLU A 47 -4.40 6.10 15.92
C GLU A 47 -3.39 7.20 16.26
N LEU A 48 -2.36 7.39 15.42
CA LEU A 48 -1.39 8.48 15.58
C LEU A 48 -2.05 9.86 15.53
N GLU A 49 -3.04 10.06 14.67
CA GLU A 49 -3.79 11.31 14.56
C GLU A 49 -4.59 11.61 15.83
N LYS A 50 -5.24 10.60 16.42
CA LYS A 50 -5.93 10.75 17.71
C LYS A 50 -4.97 11.14 18.84
N VAL A 51 -3.82 10.47 18.92
CA VAL A 51 -2.80 10.77 19.92
C VAL A 51 -2.27 12.19 19.72
N ARG A 52 -2.00 12.58 18.48
CA ARG A 52 -1.54 13.93 18.13
C ARG A 52 -2.53 15.01 18.56
N PHE A 53 -3.83 14.79 18.34
CA PHE A 53 -4.87 15.72 18.74
C PHE A 53 -4.91 15.89 20.27
N GLY A 54 -4.90 14.77 21.03
CA GLY A 54 -4.86 14.84 22.49
C GLY A 54 -3.60 15.50 23.06
N LEU A 55 -2.45 15.38 22.38
CA LEU A 55 -1.23 16.10 22.76
C LEU A 55 -1.33 17.60 22.51
N GLN A 56 -2.02 18.03 21.44
CA GLN A 56 -2.23 19.45 21.16
C GLN A 56 -3.13 20.10 22.21
N ASP A 57 -4.23 19.44 22.57
CA ASP A 57 -5.14 19.91 23.63
C ASP A 57 -4.39 20.09 24.96
N SER A 58 -3.58 19.09 25.36
CA SER A 58 -2.78 19.17 26.59
C SER A 58 -1.71 20.27 26.60
N LYS A 59 -1.27 20.72 25.41
CA LYS A 59 -0.27 21.78 25.29
C LYS A 59 -0.89 23.17 25.40
N SER A 60 -2.09 23.37 24.85
CA SER A 60 -2.80 24.65 24.96
C SER A 60 -3.25 24.96 26.39
N ASP A 61 -3.57 23.94 27.19
CA ASP A 61 -3.97 24.13 28.60
C ASP A 61 -2.79 24.47 29.53
N ALA A 62 -1.54 24.31 29.06
CA ALA A 62 -0.34 24.56 29.85
C ALA A 62 0.29 25.95 29.60
N ASP A 63 -0.20 26.68 28.58
CA ASP A 63 0.29 28.00 28.16
C ASP A 63 -0.67 29.16 28.57
N ASP A 64 -1.75 28.87 29.34
CA ASP A 64 -2.66 29.85 30.00
C ASP A 64 -2.40 29.88 31.52
#